data_AF-A0A0V7ZXD0-F1
#
_entry.id   AF-A0A0V7ZXD0-F1
#
_cell.length_a   1.000
_cell.length_b   1.000
_cell.length_c   1.000
_cell.angle_alpha   90.00
_cell.angle_beta   90.00
_cell.angle_gamma   90.00
#
_symmetry.space_group_name_H-M   'P 1'
#
loop_
_entity.id
_entity.type
_entity.pdbx_description
1 polymer ?
#
loop_
_entity_poly.entity_id
_entity_poly.type
_entity_poly.pdbx_seq_one_letter_code
_entity_poly.pdbx_strand_id
1 'polypeptide(L)'
;MPASLTQKPLLGKIRITSNINVETGLHIGGGGETLDIGGIDKPVIRDPITKYPYLPGSSIKGKLRSTLERLLNKPLNRTGGSGTYRYESDDLEDGYTNIDGLLIPYEGARTCQVSRLFGSTGGSKFWMKTDVAIAQGLVKDDAQEEEKNKIPRKTIENQEYILVDRGRNATARLIVRDCHLVEESAKKLKEIDTGLYMTEWKFENGIDRVTAAANPRQLERVPAGSVFNFELVYTVEDKNQAVEDLKNIAIALAILEDDALGGHGSRGYGKIRFQNFGLFYRNLKQYQDITQSGSDFNKPIQTAGDTTALLDNFGNLSSEINKRLPSTNEE
;
A
#
# COMPACT_ATOMS: atom_id res chain seq x y z
N MET A 1 -8.20 -21.09 -13.68
CA MET A 1 -7.94 -21.06 -12.23
C MET A 1 -8.57 -22.31 -11.67
N PRO A 2 -7.88 -23.14 -10.85
CA PRO A 2 -8.66 -23.90 -9.90
C PRO A 2 -9.44 -22.84 -9.10
N ALA A 3 -10.76 -22.87 -9.19
CA ALA A 3 -11.58 -21.96 -8.40
C ALA A 3 -11.21 -22.20 -6.93
N SER A 4 -10.94 -21.13 -6.17
CA SER A 4 -10.86 -21.29 -4.71
C SER A 4 -12.23 -21.78 -4.28
N LEU A 5 -12.31 -23.04 -3.83
CA LEU A 5 -13.56 -23.63 -3.36
C LEU A 5 -13.91 -23.16 -1.94
N THR A 6 -12.98 -22.47 -1.29
CA THR A 6 -13.11 -21.93 0.06
C THR A 6 -12.98 -20.41 0.07
N GLN A 7 -13.80 -19.77 0.91
CA GLN A 7 -13.77 -18.32 1.14
C GLN A 7 -12.80 -18.00 2.29
N LYS A 8 -12.21 -16.80 2.27
CA LYS A 8 -11.41 -16.30 3.39
C LYS A 8 -12.31 -15.83 4.55
N PRO A 9 -11.96 -16.15 5.81
CA PRO A 9 -12.70 -15.64 6.95
C PRO A 9 -12.60 -14.11 7.04
N LEU A 10 -13.68 -13.46 7.44
CA LEU A 10 -13.71 -12.05 7.81
C LEU A 10 -13.93 -12.00 9.32
N LEU A 11 -12.93 -11.61 10.11
CA LEU A 11 -13.08 -11.52 11.57
C LEU A 11 -13.53 -10.12 12.02
N GLY A 12 -13.22 -9.11 11.21
CA GLY A 12 -13.58 -7.73 11.48
C GLY A 12 -12.81 -6.74 10.61
N LYS A 13 -12.98 -5.45 10.91
CA LYS A 13 -12.24 -4.36 10.28
C LYS A 13 -11.67 -3.42 11.32
N ILE A 14 -10.43 -3.03 11.11
CA ILE A 14 -9.74 -1.99 11.87
C ILE A 14 -9.66 -0.76 10.98
N ARG A 15 -10.13 0.38 11.47
CA ARG A 15 -10.05 1.66 10.76
C ARG A 15 -9.14 2.58 11.56
N ILE A 16 -8.19 3.21 10.88
CA ILE A 16 -7.31 4.23 11.44
C ILE A 16 -7.55 5.51 10.68
N THR A 17 -7.86 6.58 11.38
CA THR A 17 -7.99 7.93 10.84
C THR A 17 -6.90 8.81 11.41
N SER A 18 -6.50 9.84 10.66
CA SER A 18 -5.64 10.91 11.17
C SER A 18 -5.80 12.16 10.29
N ASN A 19 -5.10 13.24 10.64
CA ASN A 19 -4.84 14.35 9.74
C ASN A 19 -3.42 14.25 9.19
N ILE A 20 -3.25 14.50 7.89
CA ILE A 20 -1.94 14.69 7.26
C ILE A 20 -1.68 16.18 7.16
N ASN A 21 -0.69 16.67 7.90
CA ASN A 21 -0.20 18.03 7.81
C ASN A 21 0.97 18.07 6.83
N VAL A 22 0.89 18.94 5.83
CA VAL A 22 1.94 19.15 4.84
C VAL A 22 2.97 20.13 5.43
N GLU A 23 4.15 19.67 5.81
CA GLU A 23 5.19 20.53 6.42
C GLU A 23 6.01 21.28 5.36
N THR A 24 6.15 20.68 4.16
CA THR A 24 6.76 21.32 2.98
C THR A 24 5.88 21.09 1.78
N GLY A 25 5.85 22.03 0.83
CA GLY A 25 4.93 21.97 -0.30
C GLY A 25 4.94 20.61 -1.01
N LEU A 26 3.76 20.10 -1.34
CA LEU A 26 3.53 18.72 -1.77
C LEU A 26 3.07 18.69 -3.23
N HIS A 27 3.69 17.85 -4.05
CA HIS A 27 3.29 17.65 -5.44
C HIS A 27 2.88 16.19 -5.67
N ILE A 28 1.60 15.99 -5.99
CA ILE A 28 1.11 14.72 -6.55
C ILE A 28 0.54 15.04 -7.93
N GLY A 29 1.29 14.65 -8.96
CA GLY A 29 0.93 14.87 -10.35
C GLY A 29 0.00 13.78 -10.88
N GLY A 30 -0.97 14.18 -11.70
CA GLY A 30 -1.77 13.25 -12.50
C GLY A 30 -0.94 12.83 -13.71
N GLY A 31 -0.73 11.52 -13.90
CA GLY A 31 -0.04 11.05 -15.10
C GLY A 31 -0.82 11.43 -16.35
N GLY A 32 -0.21 12.21 -17.25
CA GLY A 32 -0.78 12.58 -18.54
C GLY A 32 -0.50 14.03 -18.90
N GLU A 33 0.09 14.22 -20.08
CA GLU A 33 0.18 15.49 -20.78
C GLU A 33 -1.23 15.99 -21.11
N THR A 34 -1.90 16.67 -20.17
CA THR A 34 -2.83 17.70 -20.59
C THR A 34 -1.98 18.85 -21.10
N LEU A 35 -1.62 18.78 -22.38
CA LEU A 35 -1.12 19.90 -23.17
C LEU A 35 -2.23 20.95 -23.28
N ASP A 36 -2.54 21.61 -22.16
CA ASP A 36 -3.17 22.92 -22.22
C ASP A 36 -2.13 23.84 -22.88
N ILE A 37 -2.51 24.46 -23.99
CA ILE A 37 -1.64 25.39 -24.72
C ILE A 37 -1.33 26.56 -23.77
N GLY A 38 -0.09 26.60 -23.23
CA GLY A 38 0.33 27.55 -22.20
C GLY A 38 0.08 27.11 -20.74
N GLY A 39 -0.26 25.85 -20.50
CA GLY A 39 -0.53 25.26 -19.19
C GLY A 39 0.73 24.78 -18.44
N ILE A 40 0.50 24.28 -17.22
CA ILE A 40 1.55 23.81 -16.30
C ILE A 40 2.05 22.42 -16.73
N ASP A 41 3.36 22.23 -16.81
CA ASP A 41 4.00 20.95 -17.19
C ASP A 41 3.55 19.75 -16.34
N LYS A 42 3.21 19.99 -15.06
CA LYS A 42 2.77 18.97 -14.09
C LYS A 42 1.75 19.56 -13.13
N PRO A 43 0.45 19.51 -13.44
CA PRO A 43 -0.57 19.99 -12.53
C PRO A 43 -0.76 19.05 -11.34
N VAL A 44 -1.17 19.61 -10.20
CA VAL A 44 -1.58 18.84 -9.03
C VAL A 44 -2.94 18.18 -9.30
N ILE A 45 -3.11 16.93 -8.90
CA ILE A 45 -4.39 16.22 -9.04
C ILE A 45 -5.48 16.91 -8.22
N ARG A 46 -6.65 17.07 -8.83
CA ARG A 46 -7.83 17.70 -8.21
C ARG A 46 -9.04 16.81 -8.28
N ASP A 47 -9.89 16.94 -7.27
CA ASP A 47 -11.19 16.29 -7.23
C ASP A 47 -12.08 16.90 -8.33
N PRO A 48 -12.72 16.09 -9.19
CA PRO A 48 -13.46 16.60 -10.34
C PRO A 48 -14.70 17.41 -9.97
N ILE A 49 -15.26 17.22 -8.77
CA ILE A 49 -16.48 17.87 -8.28
C ILE A 49 -16.11 19.19 -7.60
N THR A 50 -15.25 19.14 -6.59
CA THR A 50 -14.89 20.30 -5.77
C THR A 50 -13.78 21.16 -6.37
N LYS A 51 -12.99 20.59 -7.30
CA LYS A 51 -11.75 21.17 -7.86
C LYS A 51 -10.62 21.35 -6.84
N TYR A 52 -10.78 20.82 -5.64
CA TYR A 52 -9.77 20.92 -4.59
C TYR A 52 -8.66 19.90 -4.83
N PRO A 53 -7.41 20.24 -4.48
CA PRO A 53 -6.35 19.24 -4.49
C PRO A 53 -6.71 18.14 -3.47
N TYR A 54 -6.37 16.90 -3.80
CA TYR A 54 -6.52 15.76 -2.90
C TYR A 54 -5.33 14.81 -3.06
N LEU A 55 -5.12 13.94 -2.07
CA LEU A 55 -4.05 12.93 -2.13
C LEU A 55 -4.69 11.57 -2.45
N PRO A 56 -4.40 10.95 -3.61
CA PRO A 56 -4.95 9.65 -3.94
C PRO A 56 -4.48 8.58 -2.96
N GLY A 57 -5.42 7.74 -2.50
CA GLY A 57 -5.13 6.62 -1.62
C GLY A 57 -4.18 5.61 -2.26
N SER A 58 -4.21 5.48 -3.60
CA SER A 58 -3.25 4.67 -4.36
C SER A 58 -1.81 5.17 -4.27
N SER A 59 -1.61 6.50 -4.23
CA SER A 59 -0.28 7.10 -4.11
C SER A 59 0.31 6.85 -2.72
N ILE A 60 -0.50 7.02 -1.67
CA ILE A 60 -0.09 6.74 -0.29
C ILE A 60 0.14 5.23 -0.11
N LYS A 61 -0.80 4.39 -0.57
CA LYS A 61 -0.67 2.92 -0.49
C LYS A 61 0.57 2.41 -1.22
N GLY A 62 0.87 2.94 -2.41
CA GLY A 62 2.07 2.59 -3.17
C GLY A 62 3.35 2.98 -2.44
N LYS A 63 3.38 4.19 -1.85
CA LYS A 63 4.53 4.64 -1.05
C LYS A 63 4.73 3.74 0.18
N LEU A 64 3.67 3.45 0.94
CA LEU A 64 3.73 2.53 2.09
C LEU A 64 4.20 1.12 1.68
N ARG A 65 3.73 0.59 0.54
CA ARG A 65 4.19 -0.69 -0.01
C ARG A 65 5.69 -0.65 -0.29
N SER A 66 6.16 0.36 -1.02
CA SER A 66 7.57 0.50 -1.38
C SER A 66 8.49 0.64 -0.15
N THR A 67 8.01 1.33 0.88
CA THR A 67 8.71 1.46 2.15
C THR A 67 8.83 0.10 2.85
N LEU A 68 7.74 -0.66 2.92
CA LEU A 68 7.75 -1.97 3.58
C LEU A 68 8.58 -3.01 2.80
N GLU A 69 8.53 -2.98 1.47
CA GLU A 69 9.39 -3.82 0.61
C GLU A 69 10.88 -3.56 0.89
N ARG A 70 11.27 -2.29 1.02
CA ARG A 70 12.65 -1.89 1.36
C ARG A 70 13.02 -2.28 2.80
N LEU A 71 12.12 -2.05 3.75
CA LEU A 71 12.34 -2.37 5.16
C LEU A 71 12.59 -3.87 5.36
N LEU A 72 11.82 -4.71 4.65
CA LEU A 72 11.93 -6.16 4.71
C LEU A 72 12.93 -6.73 3.70
N ASN A 73 13.68 -5.87 3.01
CA ASN A 73 14.68 -6.22 2.00
C ASN A 73 14.18 -7.26 0.97
N LYS A 74 12.98 -7.04 0.42
CA LYS A 74 12.38 -7.97 -0.55
C LYS A 74 13.13 -7.91 -1.89
N PRO A 75 13.34 -9.06 -2.55
CA PRO A 75 13.99 -9.09 -3.85
C PRO A 75 13.08 -8.47 -4.93
N LEU A 76 13.68 -7.95 -5.99
CA LEU A 76 12.92 -7.46 -7.13
C LEU A 76 12.76 -8.58 -8.14
N ASN A 77 11.52 -9.07 -8.31
CA ASN A 77 11.26 -10.26 -9.12
C ASN A 77 10.23 -10.07 -10.25
N ARG A 78 9.62 -8.88 -10.39
CA ARG A 78 8.67 -8.62 -11.47
C ARG A 78 8.80 -7.20 -12.02
N THR A 79 8.61 -7.05 -13.33
CA THR A 79 8.55 -5.73 -13.97
C THR A 79 7.25 -5.00 -13.61
N GLY A 80 7.35 -3.72 -13.26
CA GLY A 80 6.23 -2.83 -12.94
C GLY A 80 5.77 -1.98 -14.12
N GLY A 81 6.41 -2.12 -15.30
CA GLY A 81 6.26 -1.21 -16.45
C GLY A 81 7.29 -0.08 -16.43
N SER A 82 7.51 0.56 -17.59
CA SER A 82 8.44 1.70 -17.75
C SER A 82 9.85 1.47 -17.19
N GLY A 83 10.37 0.24 -17.30
CA GLY A 83 11.69 -0.14 -16.78
C GLY A 83 11.80 -0.27 -15.26
N THR A 84 10.68 -0.21 -14.54
CA THR A 84 10.67 -0.41 -13.07
C THR A 84 10.55 -1.88 -12.71
N TYR A 85 11.11 -2.26 -11.57
CA TYR A 85 10.94 -3.57 -10.97
C TYR A 85 10.34 -3.45 -9.57
N ARG A 86 9.61 -4.47 -9.16
CA ARG A 86 8.98 -4.57 -7.85
C ARG A 86 9.05 -6.00 -7.32
N TYR A 87 8.82 -6.14 -6.02
CA TYR A 87 8.55 -7.45 -5.43
C TYR A 87 7.09 -7.86 -5.69
N GLU A 88 6.88 -9.12 -6.04
CA GLU A 88 5.57 -9.73 -6.20
C GLU A 88 5.60 -11.20 -5.77
N SER A 89 4.62 -11.63 -4.98
CA SER A 89 4.40 -13.06 -4.75
C SER A 89 3.74 -13.67 -5.99
N ASP A 90 4.41 -14.59 -6.69
CA ASP A 90 3.87 -15.22 -7.88
C ASP A 90 2.74 -16.22 -7.57
N ASP A 91 2.59 -16.68 -6.32
CA ASP A 91 1.47 -17.50 -5.86
C ASP A 91 1.14 -17.26 -4.37
N LEU A 92 0.17 -18.01 -3.85
CA LEU A 92 -0.15 -18.09 -2.43
C LEU A 92 0.94 -18.82 -1.62
N GLU A 93 1.66 -19.74 -2.25
CA GLU A 93 2.78 -20.50 -1.67
C GLU A 93 4.14 -20.01 -2.19
N ASP A 94 5.20 -20.31 -1.45
CA ASP A 94 6.58 -19.92 -1.77
C ASP A 94 7.07 -20.54 -3.09
N GLY A 95 8.04 -19.88 -3.72
CA GLY A 95 8.64 -20.38 -4.95
C GLY A 95 9.77 -19.51 -5.48
N TYR A 96 10.09 -19.70 -6.76
CA TYR A 96 11.10 -18.92 -7.47
C TYR A 96 10.55 -18.33 -8.76
N THR A 97 10.79 -17.05 -8.97
CA THR A 97 10.59 -16.41 -10.26
C THR A 97 11.86 -16.55 -11.10
N ASN A 98 11.71 -16.80 -12.40
CA ASN A 98 12.85 -16.80 -13.32
C ASN A 98 12.92 -15.47 -14.07
N ILE A 99 14.01 -14.74 -13.91
CA ILE A 99 14.31 -13.51 -14.66
C ILE A 99 15.67 -13.68 -15.33
N ASP A 100 15.67 -13.70 -16.67
CA ASP A 100 16.88 -13.81 -17.49
C ASP A 100 17.82 -14.96 -17.07
N GLY A 101 17.23 -16.09 -16.63
CA GLY A 101 17.96 -17.29 -16.19
C GLY A 101 18.32 -17.30 -14.70
N LEU A 102 18.11 -16.19 -13.98
CA LEU A 102 18.30 -16.10 -12.54
C LEU A 102 17.02 -16.52 -11.82
N LEU A 103 17.19 -17.40 -10.82
CA LEU A 103 16.12 -17.80 -9.92
C LEU A 103 16.08 -16.87 -8.73
N ILE A 104 15.00 -16.11 -8.60
CA ILE A 104 14.78 -15.16 -7.52
C ILE A 104 13.71 -15.74 -6.59
N PRO A 105 14.03 -16.02 -5.32
CA PRO A 105 13.05 -16.55 -4.38
C PRO A 105 11.97 -15.50 -4.09
N TYR A 106 10.73 -15.96 -3.89
CA TYR A 106 9.65 -15.14 -3.37
C TYR A 106 8.90 -15.89 -2.26
N GLU A 107 8.34 -15.14 -1.32
CA GLU A 107 7.45 -15.68 -0.29
C GLU A 107 6.01 -15.69 -0.81
N GLY A 108 5.28 -16.76 -0.55
CA GLY A 108 3.88 -16.94 -0.89
C GLY A 108 3.01 -15.86 -0.26
N ALA A 109 1.96 -15.45 -0.99
CA ALA A 109 1.12 -14.34 -0.56
C ALA A 109 0.33 -14.61 0.75
N ARG A 110 0.22 -15.88 1.21
CA ARG A 110 -0.39 -16.23 2.50
C ARG A 110 0.45 -15.78 3.69
N THR A 111 1.76 -15.87 3.57
CA THR A 111 2.71 -15.64 4.67
C THR A 111 3.45 -14.32 4.51
N CYS A 112 3.71 -13.90 3.26
CA CYS A 112 4.44 -12.69 2.95
C CYS A 112 3.76 -11.44 3.52
N GLN A 113 4.47 -10.74 4.40
CA GLN A 113 3.98 -9.54 5.10
C GLN A 113 3.60 -8.40 4.14
N VAL A 114 4.30 -8.28 3.01
CA VAL A 114 3.97 -7.28 1.98
C VAL A 114 2.70 -7.68 1.23
N SER A 115 2.68 -8.89 0.67
CA SER A 115 1.61 -9.34 -0.23
C SER A 115 0.28 -9.52 0.49
N ARG A 116 0.26 -9.97 1.75
CA ARG A 116 -1.00 -10.09 2.51
C ARG A 116 -1.59 -8.71 2.87
N LEU A 117 -0.75 -7.71 3.13
CA LEU A 117 -1.20 -6.34 3.37
C LEU A 117 -1.67 -5.65 2.08
N PHE A 118 -0.81 -5.64 1.06
CA PHE A 118 -0.99 -4.81 -0.14
C PHE A 118 -1.63 -5.54 -1.32
N GLY A 119 -1.80 -6.87 -1.23
CA GLY A 119 -2.26 -7.74 -2.30
C GLY A 119 -1.14 -8.17 -3.22
N SER A 120 -1.33 -9.28 -3.93
CA SER A 120 -0.44 -9.72 -5.00
C SER A 120 -1.22 -10.26 -6.20
N THR A 121 -0.61 -10.14 -7.37
CA THR A 121 -1.12 -10.77 -8.59
C THR A 121 -0.29 -12.01 -8.87
N GLY A 122 -0.95 -13.13 -9.12
CA GLY A 122 -0.29 -14.38 -9.50
C GLY A 122 0.65 -14.18 -10.69
N GLY A 123 1.77 -14.86 -10.66
CA GLY A 123 2.79 -14.82 -11.70
C GLY A 123 2.47 -15.76 -12.84
N SER A 124 3.32 -15.72 -13.85
CA SER A 124 3.32 -16.69 -14.93
C SER A 124 4.71 -17.31 -15.03
N LYS A 125 4.76 -18.63 -15.27
CA LYS A 125 6.01 -19.37 -15.45
C LYS A 125 7.00 -19.21 -14.29
N PHE A 126 6.53 -19.54 -13.09
CA PHE A 126 7.34 -19.56 -11.87
C PHE A 126 7.53 -21.01 -11.40
N TRP A 127 8.50 -21.22 -10.53
CA TRP A 127 8.83 -22.53 -9.99
C TRP A 127 8.24 -22.69 -8.60
N MET A 128 7.50 -23.78 -8.39
CA MET A 128 6.94 -24.16 -7.10
C MET A 128 7.42 -25.56 -6.75
N LYS A 129 7.56 -25.88 -5.46
CA LYS A 129 7.89 -27.25 -5.02
C LYS A 129 6.86 -28.23 -5.58
N THR A 130 7.33 -29.35 -6.12
CA THR A 130 6.48 -30.31 -6.85
C THR A 130 5.39 -30.91 -5.96
N ASP A 131 5.74 -31.27 -4.73
CA ASP A 131 4.81 -31.78 -3.72
C ASP A 131 3.69 -30.77 -3.38
N VAL A 132 4.06 -29.49 -3.22
CA VAL A 132 3.10 -28.40 -2.96
C VAL A 132 2.20 -28.17 -4.19
N ALA A 133 2.77 -28.15 -5.39
CA ALA A 133 2.00 -27.95 -6.62
C ALA A 133 0.96 -29.05 -6.84
N ILE A 134 1.31 -30.31 -6.56
CA ILE A 134 0.40 -31.45 -6.61
C ILE A 134 -0.67 -31.34 -5.51
N ALA A 135 -0.26 -31.10 -4.27
CA ALA A 135 -1.19 -30.97 -3.14
C ALA A 135 -2.21 -29.83 -3.32
N GLN A 136 -1.81 -28.75 -3.99
CA GLN A 136 -2.67 -27.61 -4.32
C GLN A 136 -3.49 -27.81 -5.62
N GLY A 137 -3.35 -28.96 -6.29
CA GLY A 137 -4.04 -29.28 -7.54
C GLY A 137 -3.66 -28.38 -8.71
N LEU A 138 -2.46 -27.78 -8.68
CA LEU A 138 -1.92 -26.94 -9.75
C LEU A 138 -1.32 -27.78 -10.88
N VAL A 139 -0.87 -28.99 -10.56
CA VAL A 139 -0.35 -29.99 -11.49
C VAL A 139 -0.99 -31.34 -11.13
N LYS A 140 -1.29 -32.17 -12.13
CA LYS A 140 -1.79 -33.54 -11.92
C LYS A 140 -0.64 -34.52 -11.71
N ASP A 141 -0.88 -35.51 -10.86
CA ASP A 141 0.02 -36.65 -10.60
C ASP A 141 -0.30 -37.82 -11.54
N ASP A 142 -0.32 -37.57 -12.85
CA ASP A 142 -0.67 -38.59 -13.85
C ASP A 142 0.52 -38.87 -14.78
N ALA A 143 1.18 -40.01 -14.58
CA ALA A 143 2.30 -40.49 -15.41
C ALA A 143 1.99 -40.57 -16.92
N GLN A 144 0.70 -40.62 -17.30
CA GLN A 144 0.26 -40.61 -18.71
C GLN A 144 0.11 -39.21 -19.32
N GLU A 145 -0.10 -38.15 -18.51
CA GLU A 145 -0.06 -36.76 -18.98
C GLU A 145 1.39 -36.23 -19.09
N GLU A 146 2.32 -36.76 -18.27
CA GLU A 146 3.75 -36.43 -18.28
C GLU A 146 4.44 -36.67 -19.63
N GLU A 147 3.99 -37.69 -20.38
CA GLU A 147 4.53 -37.98 -21.72
C GLU A 147 4.02 -37.03 -22.82
N LYS A 148 2.80 -36.49 -22.66
CA LYS A 148 2.18 -35.58 -23.64
C LYS A 148 2.50 -34.10 -23.40
N ASN A 149 2.68 -33.69 -22.16
CA ASN A 149 3.06 -32.33 -21.76
C ASN A 149 4.27 -32.42 -20.83
N LYS A 150 5.49 -32.43 -21.38
CA LYS A 150 6.73 -32.39 -20.58
C LYS A 150 6.84 -31.06 -19.84
N ILE A 151 6.18 -30.93 -18.69
CA ILE A 151 6.31 -29.75 -17.82
C ILE A 151 7.73 -29.74 -17.27
N PRO A 152 8.48 -28.63 -17.42
CA PRO A 152 9.85 -28.55 -16.91
C PRO A 152 9.92 -28.79 -15.40
N ARG A 153 10.88 -29.62 -14.99
CA ARG A 153 11.25 -29.89 -13.60
C ARG A 153 12.68 -29.45 -13.34
N LYS A 154 12.98 -29.05 -12.11
CA LYS A 154 14.32 -28.64 -11.69
C LYS A 154 14.56 -28.97 -10.23
N THR A 155 15.76 -29.48 -9.94
CA THR A 155 16.23 -29.66 -8.56
C THR A 155 16.91 -28.39 -8.07
N ILE A 156 16.46 -27.86 -6.93
CA ILE A 156 17.06 -26.71 -6.24
C ILE A 156 17.24 -27.12 -4.78
N GLU A 157 18.47 -27.07 -4.26
CA GLU A 157 18.78 -27.42 -2.86
C GLU A 157 18.21 -28.78 -2.41
N ASN A 158 18.39 -29.82 -3.25
CA ASN A 158 17.87 -31.18 -3.04
C ASN A 158 16.34 -31.30 -2.94
N GLN A 159 15.60 -30.29 -3.40
CA GLN A 159 14.14 -30.32 -3.52
C GLN A 159 13.74 -30.21 -5.00
N GLU A 160 12.71 -30.94 -5.38
CA GLU A 160 12.14 -30.92 -6.73
C GLU A 160 11.14 -29.78 -6.88
N TYR A 161 11.31 -29.01 -7.95
CA TYR A 161 10.40 -27.93 -8.35
C TYR A 161 9.84 -28.20 -9.73
N ILE A 162 8.62 -27.75 -9.94
CA ILE A 162 7.89 -27.82 -11.21
C ILE A 162 7.50 -26.43 -11.67
N LEU A 163 7.53 -26.22 -12.98
CA LEU A 163 7.10 -24.97 -13.58
C LEU A 163 5.56 -24.87 -13.55
N VAL A 164 5.06 -23.79 -12.95
CA VAL A 164 3.63 -23.46 -12.89
C VAL A 164 3.36 -22.27 -13.82
N ASP A 165 2.45 -22.48 -14.78
CA ASP A 165 2.17 -21.48 -15.81
C ASP A 165 1.41 -20.26 -15.30
N ARG A 166 0.57 -20.43 -14.28
CA ARG A 166 -0.29 -19.36 -13.78
C ARG A 166 -0.54 -19.48 -12.28
N GLY A 167 -0.16 -18.45 -11.56
CA GLY A 167 -0.32 -18.36 -10.11
C GLY A 167 -1.66 -17.77 -9.71
N ARG A 168 -1.96 -17.90 -8.42
CA ARG A 168 -3.20 -17.44 -7.80
C ARG A 168 -3.03 -16.01 -7.26
N ASN A 169 -4.07 -15.19 -7.42
CA ASN A 169 -4.09 -13.81 -6.91
C ASN A 169 -4.40 -13.79 -5.40
N ALA A 170 -3.85 -12.81 -4.69
CA ALA A 170 -4.19 -12.51 -3.31
C ALA A 170 -4.75 -11.09 -3.17
N THR A 171 -5.93 -10.98 -2.58
CA THR A 171 -6.55 -9.69 -2.26
C THR A 171 -5.78 -8.96 -1.17
N ALA A 172 -5.69 -7.64 -1.29
CA ALA A 172 -5.12 -6.79 -0.25
C ALA A 172 -6.02 -6.74 0.98
N ARG A 173 -5.45 -6.85 2.17
CA ARG A 173 -6.17 -6.56 3.44
C ARG A 173 -6.27 -5.07 3.72
N LEU A 174 -5.36 -4.28 3.15
CA LEU A 174 -5.25 -2.84 3.36
C LEU A 174 -5.98 -2.03 2.28
N ILE A 175 -6.88 -1.16 2.72
CA ILE A 175 -7.53 -0.13 1.92
C ILE A 175 -7.04 1.23 2.44
N VAL A 176 -6.62 2.11 1.54
CA VAL A 176 -6.27 3.50 1.85
C VAL A 176 -7.22 4.38 1.06
N ARG A 177 -7.94 5.27 1.75
CA ARG A 177 -8.90 6.18 1.12
C ARG A 177 -8.19 7.39 0.53
N ASP A 178 -8.83 8.00 -0.45
CA ASP A 178 -8.43 9.31 -0.95
C ASP A 178 -8.53 10.34 0.19
N CYS A 179 -7.50 11.17 0.31
CA CYS A 179 -7.39 12.14 1.39
C CYS A 179 -7.79 13.52 0.88
N HIS A 180 -8.94 14.00 1.31
CA HIS A 180 -9.45 15.32 0.97
C HIS A 180 -9.06 16.36 2.02
N LEU A 181 -9.00 17.63 1.61
CA LEU A 181 -8.70 18.73 2.53
C LEU A 181 -9.67 18.76 3.70
N VAL A 182 -9.14 19.09 4.88
CA VAL A 182 -9.95 19.52 6.03
C VAL A 182 -10.61 20.86 5.68
N GLU A 183 -11.85 21.07 6.12
CA GLU A 183 -12.64 22.26 5.78
C GLU A 183 -11.89 23.58 6.06
N GLU A 184 -11.28 23.69 7.24
CA GLU A 184 -10.48 24.87 7.63
C GLU A 184 -9.25 25.05 6.75
N SER A 185 -8.60 23.95 6.32
CA SER A 185 -7.50 24.03 5.36
C SER A 185 -7.99 24.50 4.00
N ALA A 186 -9.16 24.04 3.55
CA ALA A 186 -9.74 24.45 2.27
C ALA A 186 -10.13 25.93 2.28
N LYS A 187 -10.67 26.45 3.40
CA LYS A 187 -10.96 27.90 3.56
C LYS A 187 -9.68 28.73 3.40
N LYS A 188 -8.63 28.40 4.16
CA LYS A 188 -7.33 29.08 4.10
C LYS A 188 -6.75 29.08 2.68
N LEU A 189 -6.75 27.92 2.02
CA LEU A 189 -6.20 27.78 0.68
C LEU A 189 -7.01 28.50 -0.40
N LYS A 190 -8.30 28.78 -0.20
CA LYS A 190 -9.07 29.58 -1.16
C LYS A 190 -8.71 31.07 -1.11
N GLU A 191 -8.20 31.53 0.02
CA GLU A 191 -7.89 32.94 0.27
C GLU A 191 -6.46 33.31 -0.15
N ILE A 192 -5.60 32.34 -0.45
CA ILE A 192 -4.23 32.62 -0.88
C ILE A 192 -4.22 33.24 -2.29
N ASP A 193 -3.42 34.28 -2.46
CA ASP A 193 -3.15 34.89 -3.76
C ASP A 193 -1.75 34.47 -4.26
N THR A 194 -1.73 33.32 -4.93
CA THR A 194 -0.51 32.68 -5.47
C THR A 194 -0.52 32.61 -6.98
N GLY A 195 -1.56 33.16 -7.62
CA GLY A 195 -1.81 33.03 -9.06
C GLY A 195 -2.36 31.65 -9.48
N LEU A 196 -2.60 30.72 -8.55
CA LEU A 196 -3.25 29.43 -8.81
C LEU A 196 -4.33 29.14 -7.77
N TYR A 197 -5.34 28.37 -8.14
CA TYR A 197 -6.44 28.03 -7.23
C TYR A 197 -6.01 27.01 -6.18
N MET A 198 -5.85 27.45 -4.92
CA MET A 198 -5.50 26.61 -3.76
C MET A 198 -4.11 25.95 -3.80
N THR A 199 -3.28 26.33 -4.76
CA THR A 199 -1.94 25.81 -5.01
C THR A 199 -0.96 26.96 -5.22
N GLU A 200 0.33 26.69 -5.28
CA GLU A 200 1.35 27.70 -5.53
C GLU A 200 2.30 27.27 -6.65
N TRP A 201 2.85 28.28 -7.32
CA TRP A 201 4.00 28.10 -8.20
C TRP A 201 5.27 27.91 -7.40
N LYS A 202 6.03 26.88 -7.74
CA LYS A 202 7.42 26.78 -7.34
C LYS A 202 8.34 26.74 -8.55
N PHE A 203 9.24 27.71 -8.57
CA PHE A 203 10.36 27.75 -9.49
C PHE A 203 11.48 26.86 -8.96
N GLU A 204 12.03 26.05 -9.87
CA GLU A 204 13.27 25.32 -9.65
C GLU A 204 14.23 25.60 -10.80
N ASN A 205 15.52 25.67 -10.50
CA ASN A 205 16.54 25.91 -11.52
C ASN A 205 17.43 24.67 -11.67
N GLY A 206 17.55 24.15 -12.88
CA GLY A 206 18.71 23.33 -13.24
C GLY A 206 19.89 24.27 -13.51
N ILE A 207 21.05 24.04 -12.90
CA ILE A 207 22.23 24.87 -13.14
C ILE A 207 23.25 24.04 -13.92
N ASP A 208 23.69 24.56 -15.06
CA ASP A 208 24.85 24.02 -15.79
C ASP A 208 26.09 24.20 -14.93
N ARG A 209 26.79 23.09 -14.64
CA ARG A 209 27.95 23.09 -13.73
C ARG A 209 29.21 23.72 -14.33
N VAL A 210 29.26 23.91 -15.65
CA VAL A 210 30.38 24.53 -16.38
C VAL A 210 30.10 26.01 -16.60
N THR A 211 28.94 26.34 -17.17
CA THR A 211 28.61 27.72 -17.54
C THR A 211 27.92 28.51 -16.42
N ALA A 212 27.51 27.84 -15.33
CA ALA A 212 26.67 28.39 -14.26
C ALA A 212 25.31 28.94 -14.74
N ALA A 213 24.91 28.66 -15.99
CA ALA A 213 23.64 29.11 -16.54
C ALA A 213 22.45 28.40 -15.87
N ALA A 214 21.40 29.15 -15.56
CA ALA A 214 20.18 28.64 -14.96
C ALA A 214 19.13 28.30 -16.03
N ASN A 215 18.58 27.09 -15.95
CA ASN A 215 17.41 26.63 -16.70
C ASN A 215 16.22 26.53 -15.73
N PRO A 216 15.40 27.58 -15.61
CA PRO A 216 14.24 27.59 -14.73
C PRO A 216 13.13 26.68 -15.25
N ARG A 217 12.46 25.99 -14.35
CA ARG A 217 11.25 25.20 -14.58
C ARG A 217 10.20 25.54 -13.53
N GLN A 218 8.93 25.44 -13.91
CA GLN A 218 7.80 25.77 -13.05
C GLN A 218 7.05 24.50 -12.67
N LEU A 219 6.70 24.36 -11.39
CA LEU A 219 5.93 23.24 -10.87
C LEU A 219 4.79 23.77 -10.00
N GLU A 220 3.58 23.25 -10.20
CA GLU A 220 2.48 23.46 -9.27
C GLU A 220 2.65 22.54 -8.05
N ARG A 221 2.39 23.06 -6.86
CA ARG A 221 2.33 22.25 -5.65
C ARG A 221 1.29 22.75 -4.67
N VAL A 222 0.85 21.85 -3.79
CA VAL A 222 0.04 22.18 -2.62
C VAL A 222 0.93 22.93 -1.61
N PRO A 223 0.51 24.08 -1.06
CA PRO A 223 1.32 24.86 -0.13
C PRO A 223 1.56 24.13 1.18
N ALA A 224 2.67 24.46 1.84
CA ALA A 224 2.93 24.01 3.20
C ALA A 224 1.86 24.56 4.17
N GLY A 225 1.58 23.83 5.24
CA GLY A 225 0.51 24.10 6.19
C GLY A 225 -0.87 23.56 5.79
N SER A 226 -1.00 22.99 4.59
CA SER A 226 -2.23 22.31 4.16
C SER A 226 -2.50 21.06 4.99
N VAL A 227 -3.77 20.77 5.28
CA VAL A 227 -4.18 19.63 6.11
C VAL A 227 -5.22 18.78 5.38
N PHE A 228 -4.96 17.48 5.30
CA PHE A 228 -5.84 16.49 4.66
C PHE A 228 -6.38 15.47 5.67
N ASN A 229 -7.60 15.00 5.47
CA ASN A 229 -8.18 13.88 6.20
C ASN A 229 -7.59 12.57 5.66
N PHE A 230 -7.04 11.74 6.55
CA PHE A 230 -6.49 10.44 6.21
C PHE A 230 -7.33 9.32 6.83
N GLU A 231 -7.60 8.30 6.03
CA GLU A 231 -8.27 7.08 6.49
C GLU A 231 -7.66 5.84 5.83
N LEU A 232 -7.31 4.86 6.67
CA LEU A 232 -7.00 3.50 6.23
C LEU A 232 -7.92 2.48 6.91
N VAL A 233 -8.18 1.37 6.22
CA VAL A 233 -8.95 0.25 6.72
C VAL A 233 -8.18 -1.04 6.49
N TYR A 234 -7.88 -1.75 7.57
CA TYR A 234 -7.30 -3.09 7.57
C TYR A 234 -8.40 -4.14 7.80
N THR A 235 -8.49 -5.12 6.91
CA THR A 235 -9.42 -6.25 7.03
C THR A 235 -8.74 -7.38 7.77
N VAL A 236 -9.33 -7.79 8.90
CA VAL A 236 -8.80 -8.88 9.71
C VAL A 236 -9.28 -10.21 9.12
N GLU A 237 -8.38 -10.91 8.43
CA GLU A 237 -8.60 -12.27 7.93
C GLU A 237 -8.01 -13.32 8.89
N ASP A 238 -6.83 -13.06 9.46
CA ASP A 238 -6.12 -13.96 10.37
C ASP A 238 -5.65 -13.19 11.61
N LYS A 239 -6.06 -13.66 12.80
CA LYS A 239 -5.71 -13.07 14.10
C LYS A 239 -4.20 -13.11 14.37
N ASN A 240 -3.53 -14.20 13.98
CA ASN A 240 -2.11 -14.40 14.25
C ASN A 240 -1.24 -13.44 13.42
N GLN A 241 -1.73 -13.05 12.24
CA GLN A 241 -1.03 -12.12 11.34
C GLN A 241 -1.39 -10.65 11.60
N ALA A 242 -2.59 -10.38 12.15
CA ALA A 242 -3.10 -9.02 12.31
C ALA A 242 -2.20 -8.10 13.15
N VAL A 243 -1.62 -8.60 14.24
CA VAL A 243 -0.75 -7.79 15.10
C VAL A 243 0.51 -7.35 14.38
N GLU A 244 1.16 -8.27 13.67
CA GLU A 244 2.34 -7.97 12.87
C GLU A 244 2.01 -7.03 11.71
N ASP A 245 0.88 -7.24 11.05
CA ASP A 245 0.38 -6.39 9.96
C ASP A 245 0.16 -4.94 10.38
N LEU A 246 -0.48 -4.73 11.53
CA LEU A 246 -0.68 -3.40 12.09
C LEU A 246 0.63 -2.75 12.52
N LYS A 247 1.58 -3.54 13.02
CA LYS A 247 2.92 -3.04 13.40
C LYS A 247 3.65 -2.54 12.18
N ASN A 248 3.61 -3.31 11.09
CA ASN A 248 4.20 -2.93 9.81
C ASN A 248 3.55 -1.66 9.24
N ILE A 249 2.24 -1.50 9.37
CA ILE A 249 1.54 -0.27 8.98
C ILE A 249 2.05 0.92 9.80
N ALA A 250 2.10 0.81 11.13
CA ALA A 250 2.55 1.90 12.00
C ALA A 250 4.01 2.30 11.71
N ILE A 251 4.90 1.33 11.52
CA ILE A 251 6.31 1.58 11.13
C ILE A 251 6.38 2.25 9.75
N ALA A 252 5.61 1.78 8.77
CA ALA A 252 5.60 2.36 7.43
C ALA A 252 5.09 3.82 7.43
N LEU A 253 4.11 4.15 8.27
CA LEU A 253 3.65 5.52 8.49
C LEU A 253 4.76 6.38 9.10
N ALA A 254 5.48 5.88 10.10
CA ALA A 254 6.60 6.61 10.72
C ALA A 254 7.73 6.88 9.73
N ILE A 255 8.14 5.88 8.96
CA ILE A 255 9.17 6.05 7.92
C ILE A 255 8.71 7.04 6.85
N LEU A 256 7.42 7.10 6.54
CA LEU A 256 6.88 8.06 5.57
C LEU A 256 7.01 9.52 6.05
N GLU A 257 6.97 9.80 7.36
CA GLU A 257 7.22 11.16 7.89
C GLU A 257 8.69 11.59 7.73
N ASP A 258 9.62 10.63 7.78
CA ASP A 258 11.05 10.84 7.56
C ASP A 258 11.40 10.90 6.06
N ASP A 259 10.61 10.24 5.23
CA ASP A 259 10.68 10.29 3.77
C ASP A 259 9.80 11.43 3.22
N ALA A 260 9.55 11.40 1.91
CA ALA A 260 8.66 12.32 1.22
C ALA A 260 7.47 11.58 0.59
N LEU A 261 6.30 12.20 0.68
CA LEU A 261 5.11 11.84 -0.09
C LEU A 261 5.10 12.56 -1.44
N GLY A 262 4.73 11.86 -2.51
CA GLY A 262 4.61 12.46 -3.85
C GLY A 262 5.95 12.65 -4.57
N GLY A 263 5.97 13.59 -5.51
CA GLY A 263 7.13 13.86 -6.38
C GLY A 263 8.14 14.83 -5.76
N HIS A 264 9.37 14.80 -6.29
CA HIS A 264 10.43 15.78 -5.99
C HIS A 264 10.91 15.83 -4.52
N GLY A 265 10.73 14.75 -3.76
CA GLY A 265 11.14 14.66 -2.34
C GLY A 265 12.59 15.05 -2.07
N SER A 266 13.54 14.61 -2.92
CA SER A 266 14.96 14.98 -2.80
C SER A 266 15.25 16.47 -2.99
N ARG A 267 14.28 17.25 -3.49
CA ARG A 267 14.34 18.71 -3.66
C ARG A 267 13.55 19.46 -2.58
N GLY A 268 13.16 18.77 -1.50
CA GLY A 268 12.48 19.37 -0.34
C GLY A 268 10.97 19.48 -0.49
N TYR A 269 10.34 18.59 -1.25
CA TYR A 269 8.89 18.48 -1.36
C TYR A 269 8.37 17.36 -0.46
N GLY A 270 7.11 17.46 -0.06
CA GLY A 270 6.35 16.30 0.43
C GLY A 270 6.71 15.79 1.82
N LYS A 271 7.43 16.57 2.62
CA LYS A 271 7.51 16.36 4.08
C LYS A 271 6.10 16.47 4.67
N ILE A 272 5.64 15.41 5.34
CA ILE A 272 4.33 15.37 5.99
C ILE A 272 4.45 14.94 7.44
N ARG A 273 3.42 15.21 8.23
CA ARG A 273 3.24 14.68 9.59
C ARG A 273 1.82 14.19 9.79
N PHE A 274 1.65 13.03 10.40
CA PHE A 274 0.35 12.52 10.82
C PHE A 274 0.03 13.00 12.24
N GLN A 275 -1.21 13.46 12.46
CA GLN A 275 -1.70 13.92 13.75
C GLN A 275 -3.11 13.44 14.03
N ASN A 276 -3.55 13.49 15.29
CA ASN A 276 -4.93 13.21 15.70
C ASN A 276 -5.38 11.81 15.27
N PHE A 277 -4.57 10.80 15.58
CA PHE A 277 -4.91 9.41 15.28
C PHE A 277 -6.17 8.97 16.05
N GLY A 278 -7.11 8.39 15.31
CA GLY A 278 -8.28 7.71 15.84
C GLY A 278 -8.28 6.27 15.35
N LEU A 279 -8.32 5.32 16.27
CA LEU A 279 -8.43 3.91 15.95
C LEU A 279 -9.82 3.40 16.27
N PHE A 280 -10.39 2.64 15.35
CA PHE A 280 -11.70 2.00 15.48
C PHE A 280 -11.56 0.52 15.15
N TYR A 281 -12.27 -0.33 15.90
CA TYR A 281 -12.39 -1.74 15.58
C TYR A 281 -13.86 -2.12 15.52
N ARG A 282 -14.22 -2.86 14.46
CA ARG A 282 -15.55 -3.42 14.28
C ARG A 282 -15.47 -4.91 14.03
N ASN A 283 -16.07 -5.70 14.92
CA ASN A 283 -16.17 -7.14 14.79
C ASN A 283 -17.39 -7.56 13.96
N LEU A 284 -17.48 -8.85 13.60
CA LEU A 284 -18.61 -9.40 12.84
C LEU A 284 -19.97 -9.19 13.51
N LYS A 285 -20.07 -9.43 14.83
CA LYS A 285 -21.32 -9.29 15.57
C LYS A 285 -21.90 -7.88 15.44
N GLN A 286 -21.05 -6.85 15.52
CA GLN A 286 -21.42 -5.46 15.29
C GLN A 286 -21.83 -5.13 13.84
N TYR A 287 -21.48 -5.96 12.86
CA TYR A 287 -22.01 -5.84 11.50
C TYR A 287 -23.38 -6.51 11.35
N GLN A 288 -23.64 -7.57 12.12
CA GLN A 288 -24.88 -8.35 12.07
C GLN A 288 -26.00 -7.74 12.93
N ASP A 289 -25.64 -7.16 14.07
CA ASP A 289 -26.57 -6.49 14.99
C ASP A 289 -26.91 -5.08 14.47
N ILE A 290 -27.80 -4.99 13.47
CA ILE A 290 -28.24 -3.73 12.85
C ILE A 290 -29.16 -2.92 13.80
N THR A 291 -29.78 -3.54 14.80
CA THR A 291 -30.94 -2.95 15.50
C THR A 291 -30.87 -2.87 17.02
N GLN A 292 -29.87 -3.42 17.70
CA GLN A 292 -29.77 -3.31 19.16
C GLN A 292 -28.32 -3.23 19.64
N SER A 293 -28.05 -2.23 20.50
CA SER A 293 -26.86 -2.04 21.36
C SER A 293 -25.89 -0.94 20.90
N GLY A 294 -26.04 0.26 21.50
CA GLY A 294 -25.04 1.20 22.03
C GLY A 294 -23.60 1.32 21.49
N SER A 295 -23.25 0.73 20.36
CA SER A 295 -21.92 0.78 19.77
C SER A 295 -21.85 1.94 18.79
N ASP A 296 -21.34 3.07 19.28
CA ASP A 296 -21.03 4.20 18.43
C ASP A 296 -19.82 3.85 17.54
N PHE A 297 -20.08 3.56 16.26
CA PHE A 297 -19.05 3.27 15.27
C PHE A 297 -18.11 4.45 14.99
N ASN A 298 -18.48 5.65 15.45
CA ASN A 298 -17.70 6.86 15.34
C ASN A 298 -16.88 7.16 16.59
N LYS A 299 -16.93 6.30 17.62
CA LYS A 299 -16.11 6.46 18.81
C LYS A 299 -14.81 5.66 18.70
N PRO A 300 -13.63 6.30 18.77
CA PRO A 300 -12.37 5.58 18.70
C PRO A 300 -12.18 4.74 19.96
N ILE A 301 -11.66 3.53 19.78
CA ILE A 301 -11.22 2.65 20.87
C ILE A 301 -9.91 3.13 21.49
N GLN A 302 -9.14 3.90 20.73
CA GLN A 302 -7.89 4.51 21.16
C GLN A 302 -7.60 5.73 20.30
N THR A 303 -6.96 6.73 20.91
CA THR A 303 -6.45 7.91 20.22
C THR A 303 -4.96 8.06 20.48
N ALA A 304 -4.25 8.69 19.54
CA ALA A 304 -2.86 9.09 19.71
C ALA A 304 -2.65 10.47 19.07
N GLY A 305 -1.83 11.31 19.70
CA GLY A 305 -1.60 12.68 19.21
C GLY A 305 -0.82 12.70 17.89
N ASP A 306 0.17 11.83 17.75
CA ASP A 306 1.10 11.74 16.63
C ASP A 306 1.59 10.29 16.43
N THR A 307 2.49 10.10 15.47
CA THR A 307 3.03 8.78 15.14
C THR A 307 3.89 8.19 16.25
N THR A 308 4.61 9.02 17.02
CA THR A 308 5.40 8.56 18.18
C THR A 308 4.47 7.95 19.23
N ALA A 309 3.42 8.67 19.61
CA ALA A 309 2.42 8.18 20.55
C ALA A 309 1.69 6.94 20.01
N LEU A 310 1.49 6.82 18.69
CA LEU A 310 0.92 5.61 18.08
C LEU A 310 1.84 4.39 18.27
N LEU A 311 3.16 4.57 18.07
CA LEU A 311 4.15 3.52 18.22
C LEU A 311 4.36 3.11 19.69
N ASP A 312 4.46 4.07 20.61
CA ASP A 312 4.64 3.81 22.04
C ASP A 312 3.45 3.03 22.62
N ASN A 313 2.24 3.38 22.17
CA ASN A 313 1.02 2.73 22.60
C ASN A 313 0.73 1.42 21.85
N PHE A 314 1.58 1.01 20.91
CA PHE A 314 1.31 -0.13 20.04
C PHE A 314 1.22 -1.46 20.82
N GLY A 315 1.95 -1.61 21.93
CA GLY A 315 1.84 -2.78 22.81
C GLY A 315 0.47 -2.91 23.48
N ASN A 316 -0.04 -1.78 24.00
CA ASN A 316 -1.39 -1.70 24.58
C ASN A 316 -2.46 -1.93 23.51
N LEU A 317 -2.25 -1.33 22.34
CA LEU A 317 -3.10 -1.48 21.18
C LEU A 317 -3.24 -2.94 20.74
N SER A 318 -2.11 -3.62 20.58
CA SER A 318 -2.06 -5.03 20.19
C SER A 318 -2.81 -5.91 21.18
N SER A 319 -2.63 -5.64 22.48
CA SER A 319 -3.33 -6.34 23.56
C SER A 319 -4.84 -6.13 23.48
N GLU A 320 -5.27 -4.88 23.24
CA GLU A 320 -6.67 -4.52 23.18
C GLU A 320 -7.37 -5.07 21.93
N ILE A 321 -6.68 -5.09 20.79
CA ILE A 321 -7.14 -5.76 19.57
C ILE A 321 -7.26 -7.27 19.84
N ASN A 322 -6.24 -7.90 20.42
CA ASN A 322 -6.25 -9.34 20.70
C ASN A 322 -7.40 -9.79 21.60
N LYS A 323 -7.82 -8.96 22.56
CA LYS A 323 -9.01 -9.20 23.41
C LYS A 323 -10.31 -9.13 22.63
N ARG A 324 -10.39 -8.30 21.59
CA ARG A 324 -11.60 -8.07 20.79
C ARG A 324 -11.68 -8.94 19.53
N LEU A 325 -10.58 -9.57 19.14
CA LEU A 325 -10.55 -10.57 18.08
C LEU A 325 -11.15 -11.88 18.63
N PRO A 326 -12.11 -12.50 17.91
CA PRO A 326 -12.75 -13.73 18.36
C PRO A 326 -11.73 -14.82 18.73
N SER A 327 -12.02 -15.61 19.76
CA SER A 327 -11.25 -16.82 20.08
C SER A 327 -11.42 -17.84 18.97
N THR A 328 -10.36 -18.56 18.64
CA THR A 328 -10.31 -19.61 17.60
C THR A 328 -11.25 -20.81 17.85
N ASN A 329 -12.03 -20.81 18.94
CA ASN A 329 -12.82 -21.95 19.40
C ASN A 329 -14.30 -21.57 19.64
N GLU A 330 -14.92 -20.86 18.71
CA GLU A 330 -16.38 -20.85 18.60
C GLU A 330 -16.77 -21.43 17.23
N GLU A 331 -16.48 -22.72 17.05
CA GLU A 331 -17.22 -23.65 16.19
C GLU A 331 -17.96 -24.64 17.10
#